data_AF-A0A1F6SRF1-F1
#
_entry.id   AF-A0A1F6SRF1-F1
#
_cell.length_a   1.000
_cell.length_b   1.000
_cell.length_c   1.000
_cell.angle_alpha   90.00
_cell.angle_beta   90.00
_cell.angle_gamma   90.00
#
_symmetry.space_group_name_H-M   'P 1'
#
loop_
_entity.id
_entity.type
_entity.pdbx_description
1 polymer ?
#
loop_
_entity_poly.entity_id
_entity_poly.type
_entity_poly.pdbx_seq_one_letter_code
_entity_poly.pdbx_strand_id
1 'polypeptide(L)'
;MLYQKQQELEDARRRDEEKKTGETLKKYNTGKNKGQAKNIINEAKNAKNLIKSATPGGFLSLLFQISIFSDWMFGLAIFAAVLKDLVDFTGLGSFPGIGTVITFCISIFIGFMMLLGSFTSGTGRVQHKVIRSWLILIAGTTAELLFGLNFLPIETLTALFVYMLVLAERKGGKETQKQPSAQESYA
;
A
#
# COMPACT_ATOMS: atom_id res chain seq x y z
N MET A 1 8.14 -20.21 68.38
CA MET A 1 7.31 -19.01 68.07
C MET A 1 7.98 -18.03 67.11
N LEU A 2 9.27 -17.68 67.26
CA LEU A 2 9.95 -16.75 66.32
C LEU A 2 9.97 -17.24 64.85
N TYR A 3 10.14 -18.54 64.63
CA TYR A 3 10.15 -19.13 63.29
C TYR A 3 8.82 -19.01 62.54
N GLN A 4 7.69 -19.19 63.24
CA GLN A 4 6.36 -19.02 62.63
C GLN A 4 6.13 -17.58 62.18
N LYS A 5 6.56 -16.61 62.98
CA LYS A 5 6.42 -15.19 62.65
C LYS A 5 7.27 -14.77 61.45
N GLN A 6 8.42 -15.41 61.23
CA GLN A 6 9.24 -15.16 60.04
C GLN A 6 8.62 -15.76 58.77
N GLN A 7 8.08 -16.98 58.85
CA GLN A 7 7.37 -17.58 57.72
C GLN A 7 6.13 -16.77 57.30
N GLU A 8 5.36 -16.29 58.28
CA GLU A 8 4.18 -15.47 58.01
C GLU A 8 4.55 -14.13 57.32
N LEU A 9 5.70 -13.56 57.68
CA LEU A 9 6.21 -12.32 57.07
C LEU A 9 6.69 -12.53 55.63
N GLU A 10 7.34 -13.68 55.34
CA GLU A 10 7.77 -14.03 53.98
C GLU A 10 6.57 -14.33 53.08
N ASP A 11 5.55 -15.02 53.58
CA ASP A 11 4.32 -15.31 52.85
C ASP A 11 3.49 -14.06 52.57
N ALA A 12 3.53 -13.07 53.47
CA ALA A 12 2.92 -11.76 53.24
C ALA A 12 3.67 -10.98 52.15
N ARG A 13 5.01 -10.98 52.17
CA ARG A 13 5.83 -10.31 51.13
C ARG A 13 5.62 -10.92 49.74
N ARG A 14 5.58 -12.25 49.62
CA ARG A 14 5.31 -12.93 48.33
C ARG A 14 3.96 -12.56 47.75
N ARG A 15 2.91 -12.50 48.58
CA ARG A 15 1.56 -12.10 48.13
C ARG A 15 1.48 -10.66 47.64
N ASP A 16 2.26 -9.75 48.22
CA ASP A 16 2.32 -8.36 47.77
C ASP A 16 3.12 -8.19 46.47
N GLU A 17 4.19 -8.98 46.28
CA GLU A 17 4.96 -8.98 45.03
C GLU A 17 4.16 -9.53 43.84
N GLU A 18 3.41 -10.62 44.03
CA GLU A 18 2.53 -11.19 43.00
C GLU A 18 1.40 -10.24 42.58
N LYS A 19 0.80 -9.51 43.55
CA LYS A 19 -0.22 -8.51 43.25
C LYS A 19 0.34 -7.34 42.42
N LYS A 20 1.53 -6.86 42.75
CA LYS A 20 2.19 -5.77 42.00
C LYS A 20 2.58 -6.18 40.58
N THR A 21 3.06 -7.41 40.38
CA THR A 21 3.41 -7.90 39.03
C THR A 21 2.17 -8.11 38.16
N GLY A 22 1.07 -8.62 38.73
CA GLY A 22 -0.20 -8.81 38.03
C GLY A 22 -0.84 -7.51 37.53
N GLU A 23 -0.81 -6.44 38.33
CA GLU A 23 -1.34 -5.13 37.94
C GLU A 23 -0.52 -4.46 36.83
N THR A 24 0.81 -4.65 36.87
CA THR A 24 1.72 -4.05 35.88
C THR A 24 1.55 -4.71 34.50
N LEU A 25 1.38 -6.03 34.45
CA LEU A 25 1.12 -6.78 33.21
C LEU A 25 -0.25 -6.44 32.59
N LYS A 26 -1.30 -6.23 33.39
CA LYS A 26 -2.62 -5.81 32.89
C LYS A 26 -2.62 -4.41 32.27
N LYS A 27 -1.87 -3.46 32.86
CA LYS A 27 -1.71 -2.10 32.27
C LYS A 27 -0.98 -2.12 30.93
N TYR A 28 0.06 -2.96 30.81
CA TYR A 28 0.85 -3.05 29.58
C TYR A 28 0.04 -3.61 28.39
N ASN A 29 -0.78 -4.64 28.62
CA ASN A 29 -1.61 -5.25 27.57
C ASN A 29 -2.78 -4.35 27.12
N THR A 30 -3.33 -3.54 28.04
CA THR A 30 -4.46 -2.64 27.74
C THR A 30 -4.03 -1.42 26.90
N GLY A 31 -2.78 -0.95 27.05
CA GLY A 31 -2.23 0.16 26.26
C GLY A 31 -1.89 -0.22 24.82
N LYS A 32 -1.33 -1.42 24.60
CA LYS A 32 -0.86 -1.89 23.29
C LYS A 32 -2.02 -2.11 22.30
N ASN A 33 -3.14 -2.67 22.77
CA ASN A 33 -4.33 -2.90 21.95
C ASN A 33 -5.05 -1.60 21.54
N LYS A 34 -5.04 -0.55 22.38
CA LYS A 34 -5.65 0.74 22.02
C LYS A 34 -4.88 1.48 20.92
N GLY A 35 -3.55 1.35 20.89
CA GLY A 35 -2.72 1.91 19.82
C GLY A 35 -2.94 1.21 18.48
N GLN A 36 -2.97 -0.12 18.47
CA GLN A 36 -3.23 -0.90 17.26
C GLN A 36 -4.66 -0.71 16.74
N ALA A 37 -5.66 -0.69 17.62
CA ALA A 37 -7.04 -0.40 17.23
C ALA A 37 -7.19 0.99 16.59
N LYS A 38 -6.52 2.02 17.13
CA LYS A 38 -6.51 3.37 16.52
C LYS A 38 -5.88 3.38 15.13
N ASN A 39 -4.78 2.65 14.92
CA ASN A 39 -4.13 2.56 13.61
C ASN A 39 -5.02 1.84 12.59
N ILE A 40 -5.67 0.75 12.97
CA ILE A 40 -6.60 0.01 12.09
C ILE A 40 -7.85 0.87 11.76
N ILE A 41 -8.39 1.61 12.73
CA ILE A 41 -9.52 2.53 12.50
C ILE A 41 -9.12 3.68 11.56
N ASN A 42 -7.89 4.20 11.67
CA ASN A 42 -7.37 5.23 10.79
C ASN A 42 -7.13 4.69 9.37
N GLU A 43 -6.60 3.48 9.23
CA GLU A 43 -6.46 2.81 7.92
C GLU A 43 -7.82 2.52 7.28
N ALA A 44 -8.80 2.05 8.05
CA ALA A 44 -10.16 1.82 7.56
C ALA A 44 -10.87 3.12 7.13
N LYS A 45 -10.66 4.23 7.86
CA LYS A 45 -11.14 5.57 7.44
C LYS A 45 -10.45 6.05 6.16
N ASN A 46 -9.14 5.83 6.04
CA ASN A 46 -8.40 6.19 4.83
C ASN A 46 -8.83 5.33 3.63
N ALA A 47 -9.07 4.04 3.82
CA ALA A 47 -9.62 3.16 2.79
C ALA A 47 -11.03 3.60 2.36
N LYS A 48 -11.89 3.97 3.32
CA LYS A 48 -13.25 4.47 3.03
C LYS A 48 -13.20 5.80 2.26
N ASN A 49 -12.28 6.70 2.60
CA ASN A 49 -12.08 7.95 1.87
C ASN A 49 -11.48 7.71 0.47
N LEU A 50 -10.57 6.74 0.32
CA LEU A 50 -10.03 6.30 -0.98
C LEU A 50 -11.13 5.74 -1.89
N ILE A 51 -12.01 4.89 -1.37
CA ILE A 51 -13.17 4.34 -2.09
C ILE A 51 -14.15 5.46 -2.45
N LYS A 52 -14.36 6.42 -1.55
CA LYS A 52 -15.21 7.60 -1.82
C LYS A 52 -14.58 8.55 -2.85
N SER A 53 -13.25 8.62 -2.93
CA SER A 53 -12.54 9.33 -4.01
C SER A 53 -12.47 8.55 -5.32
N ALA A 54 -12.70 7.23 -5.28
CA ALA A 54 -12.81 6.35 -6.44
C ALA A 54 -14.20 6.41 -7.12
N THR A 55 -15.06 7.36 -6.72
CA THR A 55 -16.30 7.67 -7.45
C THR A 55 -15.95 8.08 -8.90
N PRO A 56 -16.75 7.73 -9.92
CA PRO A 56 -16.43 8.02 -11.33
C PRO A 56 -16.07 9.49 -11.61
N GLY A 57 -16.68 10.45 -10.88
CA GLY A 57 -16.34 11.88 -10.98
C GLY A 57 -14.97 12.24 -10.40
N GLY A 58 -14.51 11.54 -9.37
CA GLY A 58 -13.16 11.69 -8.82
C GLY A 58 -12.09 11.17 -9.79
N PHE A 59 -12.40 10.09 -10.50
CA PHE A 59 -11.56 9.52 -11.57
C PHE A 59 -11.32 10.51 -12.71
N LEU A 60 -12.37 11.16 -13.22
CA LEU A 60 -12.25 12.17 -14.28
C LEU A 60 -11.44 13.40 -13.84
N SER A 61 -11.66 13.86 -12.60
CA SER A 61 -10.90 14.98 -12.04
C SER A 61 -9.40 14.66 -11.88
N LEU A 62 -9.05 13.40 -11.61
CA LEU A 62 -7.67 12.93 -11.53
C LEU A 62 -7.03 12.83 -12.92
N LEU A 63 -7.74 12.29 -13.91
CA LEU A 63 -7.26 12.21 -15.30
C LEU A 63 -7.00 13.59 -15.93
N PHE A 64 -7.81 14.60 -15.61
CA PHE A 64 -7.59 15.96 -16.13
C PHE A 64 -6.40 16.70 -15.50
N GLN A 65 -5.82 16.19 -14.41
CA GLN A 65 -4.68 16.83 -13.73
C GLN A 65 -3.32 16.25 -14.16
N ILE A 66 -3.31 15.46 -15.23
CA ILE A 66 -2.11 14.81 -15.75
C ILE A 66 -1.18 15.85 -16.36
N SER A 67 0.00 15.97 -15.76
CA SER A 67 1.13 16.66 -16.36
C SER A 67 1.79 15.72 -17.37
N ILE A 68 1.37 15.81 -18.64
CA ILE A 68 1.87 14.98 -19.76
C ILE A 68 3.39 14.81 -19.75
N PHE A 69 4.12 15.86 -19.37
CA PHE A 69 5.58 15.86 -19.38
C PHE A 69 6.22 15.13 -18.19
N SER A 70 5.64 15.19 -16.98
CA SER A 70 6.13 14.43 -15.81
C SER A 70 5.61 13.01 -15.78
N ASP A 71 4.52 12.72 -16.49
CA ASP A 71 3.85 11.42 -16.48
C ASP A 71 4.09 10.61 -17.76
N TRP A 72 5.02 11.06 -18.61
CA TRP A 72 5.32 10.40 -19.88
C TRP A 72 5.75 8.94 -19.70
N MET A 73 6.50 8.61 -18.63
CA MET A 73 6.90 7.24 -18.31
C MET A 73 5.70 6.35 -17.97
N PHE A 74 4.70 6.90 -17.28
CA PHE A 74 3.46 6.18 -17.00
C PHE A 74 2.60 6.04 -18.25
N GLY A 75 2.56 7.07 -19.10
CA GLY A 75 1.93 6.99 -20.42
C GLY A 75 2.54 5.88 -21.27
N LEU A 76 3.86 5.75 -21.27
CA LEU A 76 4.57 4.71 -22.01
C LEU A 76 4.30 3.31 -21.43
N ALA A 77 4.20 3.19 -20.11
CA ALA A 77 3.82 1.92 -19.45
C ALA A 77 2.38 1.50 -19.80
N ILE A 78 1.42 2.43 -19.78
CA ILE A 78 0.02 2.17 -20.18
C ILE A 78 -0.04 1.82 -21.67
N PHE A 79 0.70 2.55 -22.53
CA PHE A 79 0.76 2.26 -23.95
C PHE A 79 1.33 0.87 -24.25
N ALA A 80 2.39 0.47 -23.52
CA ALA A 80 2.95 -0.88 -23.62
C ALA A 80 1.95 -1.96 -23.18
N ALA A 81 1.18 -1.73 -22.11
CA ALA A 81 0.13 -2.65 -21.67
C ALA A 81 -1.00 -2.78 -22.71
N VAL A 82 -1.43 -1.67 -23.33
CA VAL A 82 -2.44 -1.73 -24.40
C VAL A 82 -1.91 -2.47 -25.63
N LEU A 83 -0.65 -2.23 -26.02
CA LEU A 83 -0.02 -2.96 -27.11
C LEU A 83 0.06 -4.46 -26.83
N LYS A 84 0.39 -4.85 -25.59
CA LYS A 84 0.37 -6.24 -25.15
C LYS A 84 -1.00 -6.86 -25.33
N ASP A 85 -2.03 -6.22 -24.79
CA ASP A 85 -3.41 -6.73 -24.89
C ASP A 85 -3.86 -6.86 -26.35
N LEU A 86 -3.41 -5.96 -27.23
CA LEU A 86 -3.62 -6.08 -28.68
C LEU A 86 -2.92 -7.32 -29.27
N VAL A 87 -1.66 -7.57 -28.89
CA VAL A 87 -0.91 -8.76 -29.33
C VAL A 87 -1.58 -10.04 -28.83
N ASP A 88 -2.06 -10.05 -27.59
CA ASP A 88 -2.80 -11.18 -27.02
C ASP A 88 -4.14 -11.40 -27.75
N PHE A 89 -4.85 -10.33 -28.07
CA PHE A 89 -6.13 -10.38 -28.81
C PHE A 89 -5.99 -10.93 -30.23
N THR A 90 -4.85 -10.68 -30.90
CA THR A 90 -4.57 -11.23 -32.24
C THR A 90 -4.28 -12.74 -32.24
N GLY A 91 -4.31 -13.40 -31.08
CA GLY A 91 -4.14 -14.85 -30.95
C GLY A 91 -2.68 -15.31 -30.80
N LEU A 92 -1.72 -14.39 -30.90
CA LEU A 92 -0.31 -14.68 -30.60
C LEU A 92 -0.09 -14.96 -29.11
N GLY A 93 -0.88 -14.34 -28.23
CA GLY A 93 -0.86 -14.59 -26.79
C GLY A 93 -1.54 -15.89 -26.35
N SER A 94 -2.32 -16.53 -27.24
CA SER A 94 -3.03 -17.79 -26.93
C SER A 94 -2.12 -19.01 -26.94
N PHE A 95 -0.88 -18.88 -27.44
CA PHE A 95 0.08 -19.97 -27.44
C PHE A 95 0.73 -20.12 -26.05
N PRO A 96 0.45 -21.23 -25.33
CA PRO A 96 1.12 -21.51 -24.06
C PRO A 96 2.63 -21.63 -24.32
N GLY A 97 3.43 -20.85 -23.59
CA GLY A 97 4.88 -20.72 -23.78
C GLY A 97 5.28 -19.34 -24.29
N ILE A 98 4.94 -18.99 -25.53
CA ILE A 98 5.36 -17.71 -26.14
C ILE A 98 4.59 -16.54 -25.52
N GLY A 99 3.26 -16.65 -25.40
CA GLY A 99 2.43 -15.60 -24.81
C GLY A 99 2.80 -15.32 -23.35
N THR A 100 3.12 -16.37 -22.58
CA THR A 100 3.54 -16.24 -21.18
C THR A 100 4.90 -15.55 -21.03
N VAL A 101 5.86 -15.81 -21.92
CA VAL A 101 7.17 -15.14 -21.88
C VAL A 101 7.05 -13.67 -22.25
N ILE A 102 6.24 -13.35 -23.28
CA ILE A 102 5.99 -11.96 -23.69
C ILE A 102 5.29 -11.18 -22.57
N THR A 103 4.23 -11.75 -22.00
CA THR A 103 3.50 -11.18 -20.85
C THR A 103 4.45 -10.94 -19.69
N PHE A 104 5.28 -11.91 -19.33
CA PHE A 104 6.25 -11.78 -18.25
C PHE A 104 7.28 -10.65 -18.50
N CYS A 105 7.80 -10.53 -19.73
CA CYS A 105 8.70 -9.45 -20.11
C CYS A 105 8.05 -8.07 -20.02
N ILE A 106 6.77 -7.96 -20.41
CA ILE A 106 6.02 -6.70 -20.39
C ILE A 106 5.67 -6.30 -18.96
N SER A 107 5.27 -7.25 -18.11
CA SER A 107 5.06 -7.02 -16.69
C SER A 107 6.33 -6.51 -16.01
N ILE A 108 7.50 -7.11 -16.30
CA ILE A 108 8.79 -6.61 -15.79
C ILE A 108 9.07 -5.18 -16.29
N PHE A 109 8.84 -4.91 -17.57
CA PHE A 109 9.05 -3.59 -18.16
C PHE A 109 8.19 -2.51 -17.49
N ILE A 110 6.89 -2.79 -17.29
CA ILE A 110 5.96 -1.91 -16.57
C ILE A 110 6.45 -1.67 -15.14
N GLY A 111 6.86 -2.74 -14.45
CA GLY A 111 7.41 -2.66 -13.09
C GLY A 111 8.64 -1.74 -13.00
N PHE A 112 9.57 -1.85 -13.95
CA PHE A 112 10.74 -0.97 -14.02
C PHE A 112 10.39 0.48 -14.34
N MET A 113 9.46 0.72 -15.26
CA MET A 113 9.00 2.09 -15.59
C MET A 113 8.34 2.77 -14.38
N MET A 114 7.55 2.02 -13.60
CA MET A 114 6.93 2.53 -12.37
C MET A 114 7.94 2.77 -11.25
N LEU A 115 8.95 1.90 -11.13
CA LEU A 115 10.07 2.08 -10.22
C LEU A 115 10.82 3.38 -10.53
N LEU A 116 11.17 3.60 -11.80
CA LEU A 116 11.81 4.83 -12.27
C LEU A 116 10.95 6.06 -11.96
N GLY A 117 9.65 6.04 -12.31
CA GLY A 117 8.72 7.14 -12.00
C GLY A 117 8.58 7.42 -10.50
N SER A 118 8.72 6.39 -9.66
CA SER A 118 8.71 6.53 -8.20
C SER A 118 9.99 7.16 -7.65
N PHE A 119 11.15 6.90 -8.27
CA PHE A 119 12.39 7.56 -7.90
C PHE A 119 12.41 9.04 -8.31
N THR A 120 11.89 9.36 -9.50
CA THR A 120 11.84 10.75 -9.99
C THR A 120 10.91 11.63 -9.15
N SER A 121 9.94 11.06 -8.44
CA SER A 121 8.94 11.81 -7.66
C SER A 121 9.35 12.16 -6.22
N GLY A 122 10.58 11.82 -5.79
CA GLY A 122 11.23 12.41 -4.59
C GLY A 122 10.60 12.10 -3.22
N THR A 123 9.54 11.29 -3.14
CA THR A 123 8.87 11.00 -1.86
C THR A 123 9.64 9.93 -1.07
N GLY A 124 10.19 10.27 0.11
CA GLY A 124 11.02 9.39 0.97
C GLY A 124 10.39 8.08 1.48
N ARG A 125 9.18 7.71 1.04
CA ARG A 125 8.54 6.40 1.29
C ARG A 125 8.57 5.50 0.06
N VAL A 126 9.65 5.55 -0.72
CA VAL A 126 9.77 4.82 -2.00
C VAL A 126 9.64 3.29 -1.80
N GLN A 127 10.21 2.73 -0.73
CA GLN A 127 10.28 1.28 -0.53
C GLN A 127 8.89 0.62 -0.38
N HIS A 128 8.00 1.18 0.45
CA HIS A 128 6.66 0.63 0.64
C HIS A 128 5.78 0.76 -0.62
N LYS A 129 5.97 1.83 -1.40
CA LYS A 129 5.24 2.03 -2.66
C LYS A 129 5.64 1.02 -3.72
N VAL A 130 6.95 0.85 -3.91
CA VAL A 130 7.52 -0.10 -4.87
C VAL A 130 7.05 -1.53 -4.53
N ILE A 131 7.17 -1.96 -3.26
CA ILE A 131 6.74 -3.30 -2.85
C ILE A 131 5.26 -3.52 -3.13
N ARG A 132 4.40 -2.53 -2.84
CA ARG A 132 2.96 -2.64 -3.10
C ARG A 132 2.66 -2.74 -4.60
N SER A 133 3.31 -1.93 -5.43
CA SER A 133 3.15 -1.98 -6.88
C SER A 133 3.62 -3.31 -7.46
N TRP A 134 4.74 -3.84 -6.98
CA TRP A 134 5.24 -5.16 -7.37
C TRP A 134 4.29 -6.29 -6.96
N LEU A 135 3.71 -6.24 -5.75
CA LEU A 135 2.71 -7.22 -5.31
C LEU A 135 1.46 -7.18 -6.17
N ILE A 136 0.99 -5.98 -6.55
CA ILE A 136 -0.16 -5.81 -7.43
C ILE A 136 0.15 -6.36 -8.84
N LEU A 137 1.34 -6.07 -9.38
CA LEU A 137 1.77 -6.59 -10.67
C LEU A 137 1.85 -8.12 -10.66
N ILE A 138 2.52 -8.71 -9.67
CA ILE A 138 2.66 -10.16 -9.54
C ILE A 138 1.28 -10.82 -9.40
N ALA A 139 0.38 -10.21 -8.62
CA ALA A 139 -0.99 -10.71 -8.50
C ALA A 139 -1.74 -10.66 -9.84
N GLY A 140 -1.57 -9.58 -10.61
CA GLY A 140 -2.12 -9.44 -11.97
C GLY A 140 -1.57 -10.49 -12.92
N THR A 141 -0.25 -10.62 -13.02
CA THR A 141 0.42 -11.62 -13.88
C THR A 141 0.06 -13.05 -13.47
N THR A 142 -0.07 -13.34 -12.16
CA THR A 142 -0.49 -14.67 -11.68
C THR A 142 -1.94 -14.96 -12.03
N ALA A 143 -2.81 -13.95 -12.00
CA ALA A 143 -4.20 -14.09 -12.45
C ALA A 143 -4.28 -14.35 -13.97
N GLU A 144 -3.38 -13.78 -14.78
CA GLU A 144 -3.29 -14.04 -16.22
C GLU A 144 -2.78 -15.45 -16.53
N LEU A 145 -1.91 -16.03 -15.69
CA LEU A 145 -1.46 -17.41 -15.83
C LEU A 145 -2.59 -18.46 -15.66
N LEU A 146 -3.75 -18.06 -15.13
CA LEU A 146 -4.93 -18.93 -15.09
C LEU A 146 -5.52 -19.06 -16.50
N PHE A 147 -5.52 -20.30 -17.01
CA PHE A 147 -5.96 -20.65 -18.36
C PHE A 147 -7.31 -20.02 -18.71
N GLY A 148 -7.36 -19.20 -19.77
CA GLY A 148 -8.57 -18.56 -20.27
C GLY A 148 -8.79 -17.10 -19.85
N LEU A 149 -7.99 -16.54 -18.93
CA LEU A 149 -8.05 -15.12 -18.55
C LEU A 149 -7.24 -14.18 -19.47
N ASN A 150 -6.42 -14.71 -20.38
CA ASN A 150 -5.65 -13.94 -21.38
C ASN A 150 -6.49 -13.10 -22.35
N PHE A 151 -7.82 -13.26 -22.36
CA PHE A 151 -8.70 -12.45 -23.20
C PHE A 151 -9.13 -11.13 -22.54
N LEU A 152 -8.95 -11.02 -21.22
CA LEU A 152 -9.24 -9.80 -20.50
C LEU A 152 -7.98 -8.92 -20.47
N PRO A 153 -8.10 -7.59 -20.71
CA PRO A 153 -7.00 -6.63 -20.62
C PRO A 153 -6.64 -6.35 -19.15
N ILE A 154 -6.30 -7.40 -18.40
CA ILE A 154 -6.02 -7.37 -16.97
C ILE A 154 -4.73 -6.56 -16.73
N GLU A 155 -3.73 -6.71 -17.59
CA GLU A 155 -2.50 -5.93 -17.52
C GLU A 155 -2.75 -4.43 -17.71
N THR A 156 -3.55 -4.03 -18.71
CA THR A 156 -3.93 -2.61 -18.87
C THR A 156 -4.70 -2.09 -17.66
N LEU A 157 -5.65 -2.85 -17.13
CA LEU A 157 -6.38 -2.48 -15.91
C LEU A 157 -5.45 -2.33 -14.71
N THR A 158 -4.47 -3.22 -14.58
CA THR A 158 -3.49 -3.21 -13.49
C THR A 158 -2.56 -1.99 -13.61
N ALA A 159 -2.03 -1.73 -14.81
CA ALA A 159 -1.19 -0.57 -15.08
C ALA A 159 -1.95 0.75 -14.80
N LEU A 160 -3.21 0.83 -15.23
CA LEU A 160 -4.09 1.96 -14.97
C LEU A 160 -4.35 2.13 -13.47
N PHE A 161 -4.64 1.04 -12.75
CA PHE A 161 -4.90 1.08 -11.31
C PHE A 161 -3.69 1.56 -10.52
N VAL A 162 -2.49 1.07 -10.84
CA VAL A 162 -1.26 1.53 -10.19
C VAL A 162 -0.98 2.99 -10.52
N TYR A 163 -1.20 3.42 -11.77
CA TYR A 163 -1.08 4.83 -12.14
C TYR A 163 -2.02 5.73 -11.33
N MET A 164 -3.27 5.32 -11.14
CA MET A 164 -4.23 6.03 -10.30
C MET A 164 -3.78 6.10 -8.84
N LEU A 165 -3.18 5.03 -8.32
CA LEU A 165 -2.63 4.99 -6.96
C LEU A 165 -1.52 6.04 -6.80
N VAL A 166 -0.60 6.12 -7.76
CA VAL A 166 0.46 7.14 -7.79
C VAL A 166 -0.13 8.55 -7.88
N LEU A 167 -1.17 8.75 -8.70
CA LEU A 167 -1.81 10.05 -8.86
C LEU A 167 -2.56 10.49 -7.59
N ALA A 168 -3.28 9.56 -6.95
CA ALA A 168 -3.97 9.79 -5.68
C ALA A 168 -2.98 10.17 -4.57
N GLU A 169 -1.82 9.51 -4.52
CA GLU A 169 -0.76 9.84 -3.58
C GLU A 169 -0.16 11.23 -3.83
N ARG A 170 0.00 11.66 -5.09
CA ARG A 170 0.43 13.03 -5.41
C ARG A 170 -0.59 14.07 -4.94
N LYS A 171 -1.89 13.76 -5.05
CA LYS A 171 -2.96 14.65 -4.59
C LYS A 171 -2.99 14.75 -3.06
N GLY A 172 -2.94 13.62 -2.35
CA GLY A 172 -2.89 13.59 -0.88
C GLY A 172 -1.62 14.19 -0.28
N GLY A 173 -0.48 14.09 -1.00
CA GLY A 173 0.77 14.74 -0.62
C GLY A 173 0.72 16.27 -0.68
N LYS A 174 -0.04 16.85 -1.62
CA LYS A 174 -0.22 18.31 -1.73
C LYS A 174 -1.15 18.88 -0.65
N GLU A 175 -2.11 18.11 -0.16
CA GLU A 175 -2.98 18.54 0.95
C GLU A 175 -2.30 18.45 2.32
N THR A 176 -1.35 17.53 2.51
CA THR A 176 -0.66 17.37 3.81
C THR A 176 0.44 18.42 4.06
N GLN A 177 0.84 19.20 3.04
CA GLN A 177 1.81 20.30 3.18
C GLN A 177 1.19 21.70 3.33
N LYS A 178 -0.14 21.83 3.29
CA LYS A 178 -0.81 23.10 3.61
C LYS A 178 -1.36 23.07 5.05
N GLN A 179 -0.55 23.66 5.94
CA GLN A 179 -0.81 24.20 7.28
C GLN A 179 -0.46 23.33 8.52
N PRO A 180 0.12 23.93 9.60
CA PRO A 180 0.45 25.35 9.80
C PRO A 180 1.93 25.61 10.17
N SER A 181 2.64 26.42 9.38
CA SER A 181 3.82 27.18 9.85
C SER A 181 3.41 28.50 10.55
N ALA A 182 2.17 28.60 11.04
CA ALA A 182 1.65 29.79 11.72
C ALA A 182 1.82 29.73 13.25
N GLN A 183 2.93 29.19 13.76
CA GLN A 183 3.25 29.21 15.19
C GLN A 183 4.60 29.86 15.56
N GLU A 184 5.37 30.40 14.61
CA GLU A 184 6.62 31.12 14.91
C GLU A 184 6.50 32.66 14.91
N SER A 185 5.30 33.21 15.14
CA SER A 185 5.12 34.67 15.29
C SER A 185 4.77 35.14 16.70
N TYR A 186 5.14 34.36 17.73
CA TYR A 186 5.11 34.80 19.14
C TYR A 186 6.25 34.14 19.93
N ALA A 187 7.49 34.56 19.67
CA ALA A 187 8.62 34.41 20.57
C ALA A 187 9.46 35.68 20.51
#